data_AF-A0A6L5ZSQ6-F1
#
_entry.id   AF-A0A6L5ZSQ6-F1
#
_cell.length_a   1.000
_cell.length_b   1.000
_cell.length_c   1.000
_cell.angle_alpha   90.00
_cell.angle_beta   90.00
_cell.angle_gamma   90.00
#
_symmetry.space_group_name_H-M   'P 1'
#
loop_
_entity.id
_entity.type
_entity.pdbx_description
1 polymer ?
#
loop_
_entity_poly.entity_id
_entity_poly.type
_entity_poly.pdbx_seq_one_letter_code
_entity_poly.pdbx_strand_id
1 'polypeptide(L)'
;FKTAQDSFFQAKNADLEKRQGSMTENLVKREAMILEFEALLPISDFKNARKIFRDLETKWRRIGITDRKKMAALDARVSKISDAIAELEHNHARKNDPTAIAQANKVVQGLSEAIENYEKQAAKAEAAGQTAKAMLAREAAAARRTWLEEAKKGLTDFGN
;
A
#
# COMPACT_ATOMS: atom_id res chain seq x y z
N PHE A 1 -24.37 27.88 -54.85
CA PHE A 1 -23.12 27.82 -54.06
C PHE A 1 -23.26 28.47 -52.68
N LYS A 2 -23.74 29.71 -52.53
CA LYS A 2 -23.97 30.35 -51.20
C LYS A 2 -24.89 29.56 -50.25
N THR A 3 -26.06 29.13 -50.72
CA THR A 3 -27.06 28.42 -49.89
C THR A 3 -26.58 27.06 -49.35
N ALA A 4 -25.71 26.37 -50.08
CA ALA A 4 -25.11 25.10 -49.64
C ALA A 4 -24.00 25.32 -48.61
N GLN A 5 -23.26 26.44 -48.69
CA GLN A 5 -22.29 26.85 -47.66
C GLN A 5 -23.00 27.24 -46.36
N ASP A 6 -24.09 28.01 -46.42
CA ASP A 6 -24.83 28.44 -45.23
C ASP A 6 -25.40 27.24 -44.46
N SER A 7 -25.95 26.24 -45.16
CA SER A 7 -26.44 25.00 -44.55
C SER A 7 -25.32 24.18 -43.89
N PHE A 8 -24.13 24.11 -44.52
CA PHE A 8 -22.95 23.47 -43.92
C PHE A 8 -22.50 24.18 -42.64
N PHE A 9 -22.44 25.52 -42.63
CA PHE A 9 -22.06 26.28 -41.43
C PHE A 9 -23.11 26.21 -40.33
N GLN A 10 -24.41 26.22 -40.65
CA GLN A 10 -25.48 26.02 -39.67
C GLN A 10 -25.44 24.62 -39.04
N ALA A 11 -25.29 23.58 -39.86
CA ALA A 11 -25.15 22.20 -39.38
C ALA A 11 -23.88 22.03 -38.52
N LYS A 12 -22.77 22.66 -38.93
CA LYS A 12 -21.52 22.67 -38.16
C LYS A 12 -21.69 23.39 -36.82
N ASN A 13 -22.34 24.55 -36.79
CA ASN A 13 -22.55 25.31 -35.56
C ASN A 13 -23.48 24.56 -34.60
N ALA A 14 -24.57 23.97 -35.11
CA ALA A 14 -25.46 23.13 -34.30
C ALA A 14 -24.76 21.89 -33.72
N ASP A 15 -23.87 21.25 -34.49
CA ASP A 15 -23.03 20.15 -34.00
C ASP A 15 -22.03 20.62 -32.93
N LEU A 16 -21.41 21.79 -33.12
CA LEU A 16 -20.52 22.38 -32.11
C LEU A 16 -21.24 22.75 -30.82
N GLU A 17 -22.43 23.35 -30.88
CA GLU A 17 -23.24 23.69 -29.72
C GLU A 17 -23.69 22.43 -28.96
N LYS A 18 -24.12 21.39 -29.67
CA LYS A 18 -24.48 20.10 -29.07
C LYS A 18 -23.29 19.43 -28.38
N ARG A 19 -22.10 19.51 -28.98
CA ARG A 19 -20.84 19.04 -28.37
C ARG A 19 -20.49 19.86 -27.13
N GLN A 20 -20.64 21.18 -27.17
CA GLN A 20 -20.36 22.06 -26.02
C GLN A 20 -21.29 21.76 -24.83
N GLY A 21 -22.59 21.56 -25.11
CA GLY A 21 -23.58 21.18 -24.10
C GLY A 21 -23.25 19.83 -23.44
N SER A 22 -22.99 18.80 -24.26
CA SER A 22 -22.62 17.47 -23.75
C SER A 22 -21.31 17.46 -22.95
N MET A 23 -20.31 18.27 -23.32
CA MET A 23 -19.08 18.40 -22.54
C MET A 23 -19.30 19.03 -21.16
N THR A 24 -20.23 19.99 -21.06
CA THR A 24 -20.57 20.67 -19.81
C THR A 24 -21.33 19.72 -18.87
N GLU A 25 -22.31 18.98 -19.40
CA GLU A 25 -23.02 17.94 -18.63
C GLU A 25 -22.08 16.83 -18.14
N ASN A 26 -21.16 16.38 -18.99
CA ASN A 26 -20.16 15.38 -18.62
C ASN A 26 -19.23 15.89 -17.51
N LEU A 27 -18.86 17.18 -17.55
CA LEU A 27 -18.05 17.79 -16.51
C LEU A 27 -18.77 17.79 -15.16
N VAL A 28 -20.05 18.18 -15.11
CA VAL A 28 -20.84 18.17 -13.88
C VAL A 28 -20.93 16.76 -13.29
N LYS A 29 -21.14 15.74 -14.14
CA LYS A 29 -21.13 14.33 -13.71
C LYS A 29 -19.78 13.94 -13.09
N ARG A 30 -18.66 14.37 -13.69
CA ARG A 30 -17.32 14.13 -13.14
C ARG A 30 -17.14 14.86 -11.80
N GLU A 31 -17.51 16.12 -11.70
CA GLU A 31 -17.40 16.90 -10.46
C GLU A 31 -18.21 16.27 -9.32
N ALA A 32 -19.42 15.78 -9.59
CA ALA A 32 -20.21 15.05 -8.60
C ALA A 32 -19.53 13.75 -8.15
N MET A 33 -18.98 12.98 -9.09
CA MET A 33 -18.26 11.73 -8.76
C MET A 33 -16.99 11.97 -7.93
N ILE A 34 -16.34 13.13 -8.04
CA ILE A 34 -15.20 13.44 -7.17
C ILE A 34 -15.59 13.41 -5.70
N LEU A 35 -16.81 13.84 -5.34
CA LEU A 35 -17.28 13.76 -3.96
C LEU A 35 -17.44 12.30 -3.50
N GLU A 36 -17.85 11.40 -4.39
CA GLU A 36 -17.92 9.95 -4.11
C GLU A 36 -16.51 9.36 -3.91
N PHE A 37 -15.53 9.80 -4.70
CA PHE A 37 -14.13 9.41 -4.49
C PHE A 37 -13.58 9.94 -3.16
N GLU A 38 -13.80 11.22 -2.87
CA GLU A 38 -13.28 11.87 -1.64
C GLU A 38 -13.92 11.31 -0.37
N ALA A 39 -15.16 10.82 -0.45
CA ALA A 39 -15.83 10.12 0.64
C ALA A 39 -15.15 8.79 1.05
N LEU A 40 -14.20 8.27 0.25
CA LEU A 40 -13.35 7.15 0.65
C LEU A 40 -12.32 7.54 1.72
N LEU A 41 -12.07 8.84 1.89
CA LEU A 41 -11.18 9.36 2.92
C LEU A 41 -11.97 9.74 4.18
N PRO A 42 -11.45 9.45 5.39
CA PRO A 42 -10.24 8.69 5.67
C PRO A 42 -10.42 7.18 5.43
N ILE A 43 -9.40 6.50 4.90
CA ILE A 43 -9.46 5.07 4.57
C ILE A 43 -9.23 4.24 5.84
N SER A 44 -10.27 3.58 6.33
CA SER A 44 -10.20 2.63 7.45
C SER A 44 -9.98 1.18 7.00
N ASP A 45 -10.63 0.78 5.90
CA ASP A 45 -10.46 -0.53 5.25
C ASP A 45 -10.02 -0.33 3.80
N PHE A 46 -8.73 -0.54 3.55
CA PHE A 46 -8.16 -0.37 2.21
C PHE A 46 -8.71 -1.38 1.20
N LYS A 47 -9.14 -2.58 1.62
CA LYS A 47 -9.68 -3.61 0.71
C LYS A 47 -11.05 -3.19 0.20
N ASN A 48 -11.91 -2.75 1.11
CA ASN A 48 -13.23 -2.23 0.74
C ASN A 48 -13.11 -0.91 -0.05
N ALA A 49 -12.25 0.02 0.38
CA ALA A 49 -12.00 1.26 -0.35
C ALA A 49 -11.50 0.99 -1.78
N ARG A 50 -10.59 0.02 -1.96
CA ARG A 50 -10.11 -0.39 -3.29
C ARG A 50 -11.21 -0.94 -4.18
N LYS A 51 -12.14 -1.72 -3.62
CA LYS A 51 -13.29 -2.25 -4.36
C LYS A 51 -14.20 -1.11 -4.84
N ILE A 52 -14.59 -0.23 -3.93
CA ILE A 52 -15.45 0.93 -4.25
C ILE A 52 -14.75 1.84 -5.27
N PHE A 53 -13.46 2.10 -5.09
CA PHE A 53 -12.68 2.90 -6.02
C PHE A 53 -12.70 2.34 -7.44
N ARG A 54 -12.54 1.02 -7.63
CA ARG A 54 -12.62 0.38 -8.97
C ARG A 54 -14.00 0.52 -9.61
N ASP A 55 -15.06 0.43 -8.81
CA ASP A 55 -16.43 0.61 -9.30
C ASP A 55 -16.66 2.06 -9.75
N LEU A 56 -16.18 3.04 -8.97
CA LEU A 56 -16.20 4.46 -9.32
C LEU A 56 -15.34 4.74 -10.55
N GLU A 57 -14.15 4.16 -10.66
CA GLU A 57 -13.27 4.31 -11.82
C GLU A 57 -13.92 3.78 -13.10
N THR A 58 -14.64 2.66 -13.00
CA THR A 58 -15.40 2.11 -14.13
C THR A 58 -16.49 3.08 -14.59
N LYS A 59 -17.21 3.71 -13.67
CA LYS A 59 -18.20 4.76 -13.98
C LYS A 59 -17.52 6.02 -14.54
N TRP A 60 -16.37 6.41 -14.01
CA TRP A 60 -15.58 7.57 -14.42
C TRP A 60 -15.14 7.50 -15.89
N ARG A 61 -14.71 6.31 -16.32
CA ARG A 61 -14.28 6.02 -17.69
C ARG A 61 -15.43 6.01 -18.70
N ARG A 62 -16.67 5.78 -18.25
CA ARG A 62 -17.88 5.79 -19.10
C ARG A 62 -18.39 7.20 -19.40
N ILE A 63 -17.98 8.19 -18.61
CA ILE A 63 -18.32 9.58 -18.90
C ILE A 63 -17.60 9.98 -20.19
N GLY A 64 -18.34 10.59 -21.12
CA GLY A 64 -17.84 11.03 -22.42
C GLY A 64 -16.80 12.14 -22.31
N ILE A 65 -16.52 12.75 -23.48
CA ILE A 65 -15.51 13.80 -23.61
C ILE A 65 -15.87 15.00 -22.72
N THR A 66 -14.84 15.54 -22.07
CA THR A 66 -14.88 16.75 -21.23
C THR A 66 -13.70 17.65 -21.59
N ASP A 67 -13.75 18.90 -21.13
CA ASP A 67 -12.61 19.82 -21.25
C ASP A 67 -11.34 19.19 -20.64
N ARG A 68 -10.27 19.13 -21.43
CA ARG A 68 -9.01 18.45 -21.06
C ARG A 68 -8.34 19.10 -19.84
N LYS A 69 -8.40 20.43 -19.71
CA LYS A 69 -7.76 21.16 -18.61
C LYS A 69 -8.49 20.88 -17.30
N LYS A 70 -9.82 20.90 -17.32
CA LYS A 70 -10.62 20.54 -16.15
C LYS A 70 -10.46 19.07 -15.78
N MET A 71 -10.45 18.19 -16.77
CA MET A 71 -10.22 16.75 -16.58
C MET A 71 -8.90 16.47 -15.85
N ALA A 72 -7.80 17.10 -16.27
CA ALA A 72 -6.50 16.92 -15.62
C ALA A 72 -6.50 17.27 -14.13
N ALA A 73 -7.23 18.31 -13.72
CA ALA A 73 -7.36 18.68 -12.31
C ALA A 73 -8.19 17.66 -11.51
N LEU A 74 -9.24 17.10 -12.11
CA LEU A 74 -10.06 16.07 -11.48
C LEU A 74 -9.29 14.75 -11.36
N ASP A 75 -8.60 14.33 -12.42
CA ASP A 75 -7.76 13.14 -12.42
C ASP A 75 -6.65 13.22 -11.35
N ALA A 76 -6.06 14.41 -11.14
CA ALA A 76 -5.07 14.61 -10.08
C ALA A 76 -5.66 14.40 -8.66
N ARG A 77 -6.93 14.75 -8.43
CA ARG A 77 -7.62 14.48 -7.15
C ARG A 77 -7.89 12.99 -6.98
N VAL A 78 -8.38 12.33 -8.02
CA VAL A 78 -8.62 10.88 -8.02
C VAL A 78 -7.32 10.10 -7.81
N SER A 79 -6.22 10.53 -8.43
CA SER A 79 -4.89 9.91 -8.25
C SER A 79 -4.45 9.92 -6.80
N LYS A 80 -4.60 11.04 -6.08
CA LYS A 80 -4.23 11.12 -4.66
C LYS A 80 -4.95 10.09 -3.80
N ILE A 81 -6.20 9.80 -4.12
CA ILE A 81 -7.01 8.81 -3.39
C ILE A 81 -6.53 7.40 -3.73
N SER A 82 -6.27 7.13 -5.02
CA SER A 82 -5.65 5.88 -5.46
C SER A 82 -4.30 5.63 -4.77
N ASP A 83 -3.45 6.66 -4.70
CA ASP A 83 -2.13 6.60 -4.07
C ASP A 83 -2.25 6.31 -2.57
N ALA A 84 -3.22 6.95 -1.88
CA ALA A 84 -3.49 6.68 -0.47
C ALA A 84 -3.93 5.22 -0.22
N ILE A 85 -4.78 4.66 -1.09
CA ILE A 85 -5.18 3.24 -1.00
C ILE A 85 -3.98 2.33 -1.25
N ALA A 86 -3.18 2.62 -2.29
CA ALA A 86 -2.01 1.83 -2.66
C ALA A 86 -0.94 1.84 -1.57
N GLU A 87 -0.70 2.98 -0.92
CA GLU A 87 0.25 3.11 0.19
C GLU A 87 -0.18 2.27 1.39
N LEU A 88 -1.46 2.29 1.75
CA LEU A 88 -2.00 1.43 2.82
C LEU A 88 -1.85 -0.05 2.51
N GLU A 89 -2.14 -0.46 1.27
CA GLU A 89 -1.95 -1.83 0.81
C GLU A 89 -0.48 -2.25 0.86
N HIS A 90 0.42 -1.40 0.36
CA HIS A 90 1.86 -1.67 0.37
C HIS A 90 2.42 -1.77 1.79
N ASN A 91 1.96 -0.92 2.70
CA ASN A 91 2.34 -0.98 4.12
C ASN A 91 1.83 -2.26 4.79
N HIS A 92 0.58 -2.64 4.51
CA HIS A 92 0.03 -3.90 5.00
C HIS A 92 0.78 -5.11 4.44
N ALA A 93 1.12 -5.10 3.14
CA ALA A 93 1.86 -6.18 2.50
C ALA A 93 3.28 -6.32 3.07
N ARG A 94 4.00 -5.21 3.28
CA ARG A 94 5.34 -5.20 3.89
C ARG A 94 5.33 -5.78 5.31
N LYS A 95 4.35 -5.39 6.13
CA LYS A 95 4.20 -5.91 7.50
C LYS A 95 3.87 -7.41 7.55
N ASN A 96 3.20 -7.92 6.53
CA ASN A 96 2.75 -9.31 6.45
C ASN A 96 3.54 -10.12 5.42
N ASP A 97 4.75 -9.66 5.05
CA ASP A 97 5.58 -10.36 4.08
C ASP A 97 5.99 -11.73 4.65
N PRO A 98 5.50 -12.84 4.07
CA PRO A 98 5.79 -14.17 4.60
C PRO A 98 7.28 -14.51 4.54
N THR A 99 8.01 -13.96 3.57
CA THR A 99 9.44 -14.21 3.44
C THR A 99 10.25 -13.49 4.51
N ALA A 100 9.89 -12.23 4.81
CA ALA A 100 10.50 -11.47 5.91
C ALA A 100 10.20 -12.13 7.26
N ILE A 101 8.96 -12.55 7.49
CA ILE A 101 8.55 -13.29 8.70
C ILE A 101 9.33 -14.61 8.82
N ALA A 102 9.43 -15.39 7.74
CA ALA A 102 10.18 -16.64 7.75
C ALA A 102 11.68 -16.43 8.03
N GLN A 103 12.28 -15.38 7.47
CA GLN A 103 13.67 -15.03 7.74
C GLN A 103 13.89 -14.61 9.19
N ALA A 104 13.01 -13.77 9.75
CA ALA A 104 13.05 -13.39 11.16
C ALA A 104 12.92 -14.60 12.09
N ASN A 105 11.97 -15.50 11.81
CA ASN A 105 11.82 -16.76 12.54
C ASN A 105 13.09 -17.63 12.49
N LYS A 106 13.75 -17.72 11.33
CA LYS A 106 15.01 -18.45 11.19
C LYS A 106 16.13 -17.87 12.05
N VAL A 107 16.21 -16.54 12.17
CA VAL A 107 17.19 -15.87 13.05
C VAL A 107 16.90 -16.18 14.52
N VAL A 108 15.64 -16.09 14.94
CA VAL A 108 15.20 -16.43 16.31
C VAL A 108 15.54 -17.88 16.64
N GLN A 109 15.28 -18.82 15.72
CA GLN A 109 15.62 -20.22 15.90
C GLN A 109 17.14 -20.43 16.05
N GLY A 110 17.94 -19.86 15.14
CA GLY A 110 19.41 -20.00 15.20
C GLY A 110 20.03 -19.40 16.46
N LEU A 111 19.50 -18.27 16.95
CA LEU A 111 19.92 -17.68 18.22
C LEU A 111 19.57 -18.59 19.41
N SER A 112 18.37 -19.17 19.41
CA SER A 112 17.91 -20.09 20.45
C SER A 112 18.78 -21.36 20.51
N GLU A 113 19.05 -21.97 19.35
CA GLU A 113 19.93 -23.14 19.23
C GLU A 113 21.37 -22.82 19.68
N ALA A 114 21.89 -21.64 19.34
CA ALA A 114 23.22 -21.21 19.77
C ALA A 114 23.28 -21.04 21.30
N ILE A 115 22.27 -20.40 21.90
CA ILE A 115 22.17 -20.24 23.36
C ILE A 115 22.18 -21.60 24.04
N GLU A 116 21.34 -22.54 23.59
CA GLU A 116 21.28 -23.90 24.13
C GLU A 116 22.64 -24.61 24.03
N ASN A 117 23.33 -24.46 22.90
CA ASN A 117 24.66 -25.05 22.71
C ASN A 117 25.71 -24.45 23.67
N TYR A 118 25.71 -23.14 23.88
CA TYR A 118 26.61 -22.49 24.83
C TYR A 118 26.31 -22.87 26.28
N GLU A 119 25.03 -23.02 26.64
CA GLU A 119 24.63 -23.49 27.97
C GLU A 119 25.09 -24.93 28.21
N LYS A 120 24.92 -25.83 27.22
CA LYS A 120 25.45 -27.19 27.28
C LYS A 120 26.97 -27.21 27.42
N GLN A 121 27.69 -26.35 26.70
CA GLN A 121 29.14 -26.22 26.81
C GLN A 121 29.57 -25.71 28.20
N ALA A 122 28.84 -24.74 28.75
CA ALA A 122 29.08 -24.24 30.09
C ALA A 122 28.92 -25.32 31.15
N ALA A 123 27.81 -26.07 31.10
CA ALA A 123 27.54 -27.17 32.03
C ALA A 123 28.62 -28.28 31.95
N LYS A 124 29.04 -28.65 30.73
CA LYS A 124 30.14 -29.61 30.55
C LYS A 124 31.48 -29.11 31.09
N ALA A 125 31.81 -27.84 30.86
CA ALA A 125 33.04 -27.24 31.35
C ALA A 125 33.05 -27.16 32.89
N GLU A 126 31.92 -26.82 33.51
CA GLU A 126 31.76 -26.76 34.96
C GLU A 126 31.89 -28.14 35.61
N ALA A 127 31.25 -29.16 35.04
CA ALA A 127 31.42 -30.55 35.48
C ALA A 127 32.87 -31.05 35.36
N ALA A 128 33.63 -30.50 34.41
CA ALA A 128 35.05 -30.79 34.23
C ALA A 128 35.98 -29.91 35.09
N GLY A 129 35.46 -29.07 35.99
CA GLY A 129 36.24 -28.14 36.82
C GLY A 129 36.84 -26.95 36.06
N GLN A 130 36.47 -26.74 34.80
CA GLN A 130 36.98 -25.67 33.94
C GLN A 130 36.16 -24.38 34.11
N THR A 131 36.21 -23.79 35.31
CA THR A 131 35.38 -22.63 35.72
C THR A 131 35.47 -21.44 34.77
N ALA A 132 36.68 -21.06 34.33
CA ALA A 132 36.88 -19.94 33.40
C ALA A 132 36.20 -20.19 32.04
N LYS A 133 36.28 -21.43 31.52
CA LYS A 133 35.63 -21.81 30.25
C LYS A 133 34.11 -21.86 30.39
N ALA A 134 33.60 -22.31 31.54
CA ALA A 134 32.17 -22.29 31.83
C ALA A 134 31.62 -20.86 31.88
N MET A 135 32.34 -19.94 32.52
CA MET A 135 31.96 -18.52 32.61
C MET A 135 31.89 -17.87 31.23
N LEU A 136 32.93 -18.03 30.39
CA LEU A 136 32.94 -17.51 29.02
C LEU A 136 31.77 -18.02 28.18
N ALA A 137 31.43 -19.31 28.30
CA ALA A 137 30.30 -19.89 27.59
C ALA A 137 28.94 -19.31 28.09
N ARG A 138 28.79 -19.08 29.40
CA ARG A 138 27.60 -18.42 29.96
C ARG A 138 27.47 -16.96 29.49
N GLU A 139 28.56 -16.21 29.45
CA GLU A 139 28.56 -14.84 28.92
C GLU A 139 28.18 -14.82 27.44
N ALA A 140 28.72 -15.75 26.64
CA ALA A 140 28.37 -15.90 25.24
C ALA A 140 26.89 -16.24 25.02
N ALA A 141 26.28 -17.02 25.92
CA ALA A 141 24.84 -17.29 25.93
C ALA A 141 24.04 -16.05 26.33
N ALA A 142 24.46 -15.33 27.39
CA ALA A 142 23.80 -14.13 27.87
C ALA A 142 23.76 -13.02 26.81
N ALA A 143 24.88 -12.77 26.11
CA ALA A 143 24.92 -11.80 25.01
C ALA A 143 23.92 -12.14 23.90
N ARG A 144 23.78 -13.43 23.55
CA ARG A 144 22.83 -13.89 22.54
C ARG A 144 21.38 -13.84 22.99
N ARG A 145 21.10 -13.99 24.29
CA ARG A 145 19.74 -13.79 24.84
C ARG A 145 19.26 -12.37 24.61
N THR A 146 20.12 -11.36 24.79
CA THR A 146 19.77 -9.97 24.49
C THR A 146 19.39 -9.79 23.02
N TRP A 147 20.14 -10.39 22.10
CA TRP A 147 19.80 -10.35 20.67
C TRP A 147 18.55 -11.14 20.32
N LEU A 148 18.29 -12.26 21.01
CA LEU A 148 17.08 -13.06 20.83
C LEU A 148 15.83 -12.26 21.21
N GLU A 149 15.87 -11.54 22.33
CA GLU A 149 14.74 -10.71 22.77
C GLU A 149 14.46 -9.58 21.78
N GLU A 150 15.51 -8.95 21.23
CA GLU A 150 15.34 -7.92 20.20
C GLU A 150 14.78 -8.50 18.89
N ALA A 151 15.26 -9.68 18.48
CA ALA A 151 14.74 -10.39 17.30
C ALA A 151 13.27 -10.78 17.45
N LYS A 152 12.85 -11.20 18.67
CA LYS A 152 11.45 -11.51 18.97
C LYS A 152 10.56 -10.27 18.95
N LYS A 153 11.03 -9.13 19.45
CA LYS A 153 10.28 -7.85 19.36
C LYS A 153 10.08 -7.43 17.91
N GLY A 154 11.12 -7.51 17.09
CA GLY A 154 11.00 -7.26 15.65
C GLY A 154 9.98 -8.19 14.99
N LEU A 155 9.92 -9.46 15.40
CA LEU A 155 8.92 -10.41 14.92
C LEU A 155 7.49 -10.01 15.32
N THR A 156 7.26 -9.50 16.55
CA THR A 156 5.92 -9.02 16.97
C THR A 156 5.46 -7.76 16.24
N ASP A 157 6.39 -6.98 15.70
CA ASP A 157 6.06 -5.84 14.84
C ASP A 157 5.58 -6.29 13.44
N PHE A 158 5.97 -7.49 13.00
CA PHE A 158 5.40 -8.15 11.82
C PHE A 158 4.09 -8.87 12.19
N GLY A 159 2.95 -8.30 11.81
CA GLY A 159 1.62 -8.92 12.02
C GLY A 159 0.62 -8.10 12.82
N ASN A 160 1.04 -6.93 13.36
CA ASN A 160 0.16 -5.91 13.94
C ASN A 160 -0.19 -4.78 12.95
#